data_AF-A0A359F164-F1
#
_entry.id   AF-A0A359F164-F1
#
_cell.length_a   1.000
_cell.length_b   1.000
_cell.length_c   1.000
_cell.angle_alpha   90.00
_cell.angle_beta   90.00
_cell.angle_gamma   90.00
#
_symmetry.space_group_name_H-M   'P 1'
#
loop_
_entity.id
_entity.type
_entity.pdbx_description
1 polymer ?
#
loop_
_entity_poly.entity_id
_entity_poly.type
_entity_poly.pdbx_seq_one_letter_code
_entity_poly.pdbx_strand_id
1 'polypeptide(L)'
;GPTKDWECYCGKYKRVRFRGIICERCGVEVTRSKVRRERMGHVELAAPAVHIWYLRGTRSWLAYLLMGTTPKEELKAKQLEKVIYFAANLVCWVDEERRQADLPSLEAEMLAEKDEIGQERDVELNRRHEELEAELAQLEKDGAKDSEVAARRKIAEKDLTYIRERYEGELDLLGRVWDEFRGL
;
A
#
# COMPACT_ATOMS: atom_id res chain seq x y z
N GLY A 1 -43.52 14.61 -2.54
CA GLY A 1 -44.53 15.70 -2.63
C GLY A 1 -45.49 15.43 -3.78
N PRO A 2 -46.67 16.07 -3.83
CA PRO A 2 -47.71 15.77 -4.81
C PRO A 2 -47.38 16.32 -6.21
N THR A 3 -47.77 15.60 -7.27
CA THR A 3 -47.55 16.03 -8.67
C THR A 3 -48.52 17.12 -9.11
N LYS A 4 -49.77 17.05 -8.66
CA LYS A 4 -50.82 18.03 -8.90
C LYS A 4 -51.19 18.69 -7.58
N ASP A 5 -51.69 19.93 -7.65
CA ASP A 5 -52.13 20.64 -6.46
C ASP A 5 -53.25 19.87 -5.76
N TRP A 6 -53.08 19.65 -4.45
CA TRP A 6 -54.08 19.02 -3.59
C TRP A 6 -54.48 17.59 -3.99
N GLU A 7 -53.57 16.82 -4.59
CA GLU A 7 -53.80 15.43 -4.99
C GLU A 7 -52.64 14.52 -4.58
N CYS A 8 -52.94 13.46 -3.80
CA CYS A 8 -51.95 12.44 -3.45
C CYS A 8 -51.68 11.49 -4.63
N TYR A 9 -50.55 10.78 -4.61
CA TYR A 9 -50.14 9.89 -5.72
C TYR A 9 -51.17 8.80 -6.07
N CYS A 10 -51.75 8.12 -5.06
CA CYS A 10 -52.72 7.05 -5.30
C CYS A 10 -54.15 7.53 -5.65
N GLY A 11 -54.39 8.84 -5.68
CA GLY A 11 -55.69 9.44 -5.98
C GLY A 11 -56.77 9.34 -4.89
N LYS A 12 -56.46 8.77 -3.71
CA LYS A 12 -57.40 8.67 -2.57
C LYS A 12 -57.88 10.03 -2.07
N TYR A 13 -56.95 10.95 -1.83
CA TYR A 13 -57.25 12.31 -1.39
C TYR A 13 -57.06 13.28 -2.57
N LYS A 14 -58.13 14.00 -2.89
CA LYS A 14 -58.19 15.03 -3.94
C LYS A 14 -58.92 16.27 -3.43
N ARG A 15 -58.51 17.44 -3.95
CA ARG A 15 -59.07 18.77 -3.65
C ARG A 15 -58.63 19.33 -2.29
N VAL A 16 -58.85 20.63 -2.12
CA VAL A 16 -58.33 21.45 -1.01
C VAL A 16 -58.82 21.00 0.38
N ARG A 17 -59.97 20.32 0.48
CA ARG A 17 -60.56 19.88 1.76
C ARG A 17 -59.66 18.95 2.58
N PHE A 18 -58.75 18.23 1.93
CA PHE A 18 -57.81 17.31 2.57
C PHE A 18 -56.42 17.93 2.78
N ARG A 19 -56.30 19.25 2.73
CA ARG A 19 -55.06 19.99 2.94
C ARG A 19 -54.35 19.53 4.21
N GLY A 20 -53.07 19.19 4.09
CA GLY A 20 -52.20 18.81 5.21
C GLY A 20 -52.31 17.34 5.63
N ILE A 21 -53.22 16.55 5.04
CA ILE A 21 -53.31 15.11 5.32
C ILE A 21 -52.17 14.38 4.59
N ILE A 22 -51.47 13.50 5.32
CA ILE A 22 -50.51 12.55 4.75
C ILE A 22 -51.26 11.27 4.42
N CYS A 23 -51.21 10.86 3.16
CA CYS A 23 -51.91 9.67 2.72
C CYS A 23 -51.22 8.39 3.23
N GLU A 24 -51.72 7.77 4.30
CA GLU A 24 -52.19 6.40 4.19
C GLU A 24 -51.38 5.35 3.41
N ARG A 25 -51.76 5.30 2.12
CA ARG A 25 -51.36 4.29 1.15
C ARG A 25 -50.09 4.66 0.40
N CYS A 26 -49.77 5.96 0.28
CA CYS A 26 -48.66 6.41 -0.57
C CYS A 26 -47.69 7.38 0.12
N GLY A 27 -47.92 7.75 1.38
CA GLY A 27 -47.11 8.68 2.16
C GLY A 27 -47.12 10.12 1.64
N VAL A 28 -47.88 10.44 0.58
CA VAL A 28 -47.87 11.78 -0.02
C VAL A 28 -48.77 12.73 0.77
N GLU A 29 -48.18 13.81 1.27
CA GLU A 29 -48.89 14.94 1.84
C GLU A 29 -49.68 15.72 0.79
N VAL A 30 -50.95 15.98 1.08
CA VAL A 30 -51.85 16.76 0.22
C VAL A 30 -51.60 18.26 0.44
N THR A 31 -50.76 18.81 -0.43
CA THR A 31 -50.38 20.23 -0.44
C THR A 31 -50.26 20.75 -1.88
N ARG A 32 -49.82 22.00 -2.08
CA ARG A 32 -49.53 22.53 -3.41
C ARG A 32 -48.32 21.81 -4.01
N SER A 33 -48.34 21.54 -5.31
CA SER A 33 -47.23 20.94 -6.05
C SER A 33 -45.94 21.78 -5.99
N LYS A 34 -46.06 23.09 -5.71
CA LYS A 34 -44.93 24.03 -5.53
C LYS A 34 -43.87 23.54 -4.54
N VAL A 35 -44.26 22.79 -3.49
CA VAL A 35 -43.32 22.28 -2.49
C VAL A 35 -42.23 21.37 -3.09
N ARG A 36 -42.45 20.77 -4.27
CA ARG A 36 -41.44 19.96 -4.98
C ARG A 36 -40.21 20.76 -5.41
N ARG A 37 -40.29 22.09 -5.42
CA ARG A 37 -39.18 22.99 -5.75
C ARG A 37 -38.35 23.40 -4.53
N GLU A 38 -38.87 23.17 -3.32
CA GLU A 38 -38.29 23.64 -2.07
C GLU A 38 -37.87 22.48 -1.14
N ARG A 39 -38.52 21.31 -1.26
CA ARG A 39 -38.18 20.12 -0.48
C ARG A 39 -37.01 19.36 -1.11
N MET A 40 -35.91 19.25 -0.37
CA MET A 40 -34.74 18.46 -0.77
C MET A 40 -34.93 16.98 -0.45
N GLY A 41 -34.38 16.12 -1.30
CA GLY A 41 -34.12 14.72 -0.99
C GLY A 41 -32.66 14.53 -0.64
N HIS A 42 -32.32 13.39 -0.03
CA HIS A 42 -30.94 12.96 0.14
C HIS A 42 -30.85 11.45 -0.14
N VAL A 43 -29.63 10.98 -0.37
CA VAL A 43 -29.29 9.56 -0.52
C VAL A 43 -28.30 9.23 0.58
N GLU A 44 -28.60 8.19 1.35
CA GLU A 44 -27.67 7.65 2.33
C GLU A 44 -26.71 6.70 1.62
N LEU A 45 -25.41 7.00 1.67
CA LEU A 45 -24.39 6.21 1.00
C LEU A 45 -23.91 5.09 1.92
N ALA A 46 -23.71 3.91 1.36
CA ALA A 46 -23.15 2.77 2.11
C ALA A 46 -21.68 2.97 2.52
N ALA A 47 -20.97 3.85 1.82
CA ALA A 47 -19.60 4.23 2.11
C ALA A 47 -19.44 5.75 2.04
N PRO A 48 -18.58 6.35 2.88
CA PRO A 48 -18.29 7.77 2.81
C PRO A 48 -17.67 8.15 1.46
N ALA A 49 -18.02 9.33 0.95
CA ALA A 49 -17.47 9.88 -0.28
C ALA A 49 -16.90 11.27 -0.02
N VAL A 50 -15.83 11.60 -0.73
CA VAL A 50 -15.18 12.91 -0.65
C VAL A 50 -15.70 13.81 -1.75
N HIS A 51 -16.11 15.03 -1.40
CA HIS A 51 -16.51 16.01 -2.39
C HIS A 51 -15.30 16.54 -3.17
N ILE A 52 -15.35 16.46 -4.50
CA ILE A 52 -14.22 16.74 -5.40
C ILE A 52 -13.61 18.14 -5.23
N TRP A 53 -14.40 19.15 -4.85
CA TRP A 53 -13.91 20.51 -4.61
C TRP A 53 -12.86 20.61 -3.50
N TYR A 54 -12.94 19.76 -2.48
CA TYR A 54 -11.95 19.75 -1.40
C TYR A 54 -10.73 18.86 -1.71
N LEU A 55 -10.84 18.02 -2.75
CA LEU A 55 -9.77 17.14 -3.21
C LEU A 55 -8.91 17.76 -4.31
N ARG A 56 -9.51 18.15 -5.44
CA ARG A 56 -8.81 18.56 -6.68
C ARG A 56 -8.70 20.09 -6.87
N GLY A 57 -8.95 20.89 -5.84
CA GLY A 57 -8.76 22.34 -5.90
C GLY A 57 -7.28 22.72 -6.12
N THR A 58 -7.02 23.94 -6.59
CA THR A 58 -5.66 24.50 -6.77
C THR A 58 -4.79 24.34 -5.52
N ARG A 59 -5.44 24.34 -4.36
CA ARG A 59 -4.93 23.79 -3.11
C ARG A 59 -5.94 22.76 -2.61
N SER A 60 -5.46 21.58 -2.23
CA SER A 60 -6.32 20.59 -1.57
C SER A 60 -6.50 21.00 -0.11
N TRP A 61 -7.70 21.45 0.23
CA TRP A 61 -8.04 21.83 1.61
C TRP A 61 -7.98 20.64 2.57
N LEU A 62 -8.35 19.44 2.10
CA LEU A 62 -8.25 18.22 2.90
C LEU A 62 -6.80 17.85 3.20
N ALA A 63 -5.93 17.90 2.20
CA ALA A 63 -4.51 17.65 2.41
C ALA A 63 -3.93 18.63 3.44
N TYR A 64 -4.25 19.92 3.31
CA TYR A 64 -3.79 20.95 4.26
C TYR A 64 -4.29 20.71 5.69
N LEU A 65 -5.56 20.32 5.85
CA LEU A 65 -6.13 20.02 7.16
C LEU A 65 -5.43 18.83 7.83
N LEU A 66 -5.13 17.78 7.05
CA LEU A 66 -4.52 16.55 7.54
C LEU A 66 -3.01 16.69 7.81
N MET A 67 -2.34 17.70 7.24
CA MET A 67 -0.92 17.97 7.54
C MET A 67 -0.66 18.35 9.01
N GLY A 68 -1.67 18.81 9.74
CA GLY A 68 -1.51 19.33 11.10
C GLY A 68 -1.56 18.29 12.23
N THR A 69 -1.84 17.01 11.94
CA THR A 69 -2.19 16.02 12.98
C THR A 69 -1.06 15.05 13.37
N THR A 70 0.06 14.98 12.63
CA THR A 70 1.20 14.11 12.98
C THR A 70 2.54 14.59 12.40
N PRO A 71 3.70 14.33 13.04
CA PRO A 71 4.94 15.09 12.80
C PRO A 71 5.79 14.70 11.59
N LYS A 72 5.40 13.75 10.74
CA LYS A 72 6.23 13.32 9.62
C LYS A 72 5.40 13.18 8.36
N GLU A 73 5.82 13.95 7.35
CA GLU A 73 5.39 13.97 5.96
C GLU A 73 4.24 14.93 5.60
N GLU A 74 4.60 15.94 4.81
CA GLU A 74 3.65 16.76 4.06
C GLU A 74 2.77 15.85 3.18
N LEU A 75 1.52 15.61 3.58
CA LEU A 75 0.57 14.87 2.76
C LEU A 75 0.26 15.68 1.50
N LYS A 76 0.88 15.35 0.36
CA LYS A 76 0.63 16.08 -0.89
C LYS A 76 -0.74 15.71 -1.44
N ALA A 77 -1.38 16.66 -2.12
CA ALA A 77 -2.69 16.45 -2.75
C ALA A 77 -2.73 15.20 -3.65
N LYS A 78 -1.65 14.93 -4.39
CA LYS A 78 -1.51 13.73 -5.23
C LYS A 78 -1.46 12.42 -4.43
N GLN A 79 -0.90 12.42 -3.22
CA GLN A 79 -0.87 11.24 -2.35
C GLN A 79 -2.27 10.96 -1.79
N LEU A 80 -2.96 12.00 -1.31
CA LEU A 80 -4.34 11.86 -0.83
C LEU A 80 -5.29 11.40 -1.95
N GLU A 81 -5.09 11.88 -3.17
CA GLU A 81 -5.85 11.44 -4.34
C GLU A 81 -5.69 9.92 -4.59
N LYS A 82 -4.46 9.39 -4.50
CA LYS A 82 -4.23 7.94 -4.63
C LYS A 82 -5.00 7.15 -3.57
N VAL A 83 -5.06 7.65 -2.33
CA VAL A 83 -5.79 6.98 -1.24
C VAL A 83 -7.29 6.96 -1.52
N ILE A 84 -7.88 8.10 -1.92
CA ILE A 84 -9.31 8.21 -2.19
C ILE A 84 -9.74 7.37 -3.40
N TYR A 85 -8.87 7.23 -4.40
CA TYR A 85 -9.11 6.36 -5.55
C TYR A 85 -8.60 4.92 -5.36
N PHE A 86 -8.34 4.49 -4.12
CA PHE A 86 -7.97 3.12 -3.77
C PHE A 86 -6.69 2.61 -4.46
N ALA A 87 -5.78 3.51 -4.83
CA ALA A 87 -4.48 3.17 -5.40
C ALA A 87 -3.38 3.03 -4.34
N ALA A 88 -3.62 3.52 -3.11
CA ALA A 88 -2.70 3.41 -1.97
C ALA A 88 -3.50 3.37 -0.66
N ASN A 89 -2.90 2.80 0.38
CA ASN A 89 -3.45 2.83 1.73
C ASN A 89 -2.86 4.01 2.53
N LEU A 90 -3.63 4.50 3.51
CA LEU A 90 -3.18 5.46 4.50
C LEU A 90 -3.28 4.82 5.88
N VAL A 91 -2.17 4.80 6.60
CA VAL A 91 -2.15 4.32 7.99
C VAL A 91 -2.72 5.42 8.88
N CYS A 92 -3.85 5.14 9.53
CA CYS A 92 -4.53 6.12 10.39
C CYS A 92 -4.07 6.05 11.85
N TRP A 93 -3.50 4.93 12.26
CA TRP A 93 -3.13 4.67 13.65
C TRP A 93 -2.09 3.55 13.73
N VAL A 94 -1.17 3.66 14.68
CA VAL A 94 -0.13 2.67 14.96
C VAL A 94 -0.11 2.42 16.47
N ASP A 95 0.01 1.14 16.86
CA ASP A 95 0.20 0.74 18.25
C ASP A 95 1.69 0.76 18.60
N GLU A 96 2.13 1.83 19.26
CA GLU A 96 3.55 2.00 19.62
C GLU A 96 4.00 1.02 20.71
N GLU A 97 3.13 0.71 21.69
CA GLU A 97 3.48 -0.17 22.80
C GLU A 97 3.71 -1.60 22.32
N ARG A 98 2.78 -2.13 21.50
CA ARG A 98 2.94 -3.45 20.90
C ARG A 98 4.16 -3.50 19.99
N ARG A 99 4.38 -2.47 19.18
CA ARG A 99 5.56 -2.40 18.31
C ARG A 99 6.85 -2.49 19.11
N GLN A 100 6.95 -1.80 20.25
CA GLN A 100 8.14 -1.88 21.11
C GLN A 100 8.28 -3.24 21.80
N ALA A 101 7.16 -3.86 22.20
CA ALA A 101 7.17 -5.17 22.82
C ALA A 101 7.62 -6.28 21.85
N ASP A 102 7.21 -6.20 20.59
CA ASP A 102 7.52 -7.19 19.56
C ASP A 102 8.90 -6.96 18.91
N LEU A 103 9.47 -5.74 19.05
CA LEU A 103 10.73 -5.35 18.43
C LEU A 103 11.90 -6.33 18.68
N PRO A 104 12.11 -6.87 19.90
CA PRO A 104 13.19 -7.83 20.14
C PRO A 104 13.00 -9.16 19.39
N SER A 105 11.75 -9.62 19.24
CA SER A 105 11.46 -10.85 18.47
C SER A 105 11.76 -10.65 17.00
N LEU A 106 11.32 -9.52 16.44
CA LEU A 106 11.58 -9.15 15.05
C LEU A 106 13.08 -8.97 14.78
N GLU A 107 13.83 -8.42 15.74
CA GLU A 107 15.29 -8.28 15.64
C GLU A 107 15.97 -9.66 15.63
N ALA A 108 15.53 -10.58 16.47
CA ALA A 108 16.04 -11.95 16.49
C ALA A 108 15.76 -12.69 15.18
N GLU A 109 14.56 -12.54 14.62
CA GLU A 109 14.21 -13.09 13.30
C GLU A 109 15.08 -12.52 12.18
N MET A 110 15.29 -11.20 12.16
CA MET A 110 16.16 -10.54 11.16
C MET A 110 17.63 -10.97 11.28
N LEU A 111 18.14 -11.16 12.50
CA LEU A 111 19.48 -11.70 12.72
C LEU A 111 19.59 -13.15 12.24
N ALA A 112 18.58 -13.98 12.52
CA ALA A 112 18.55 -15.36 12.03
C ALA A 112 18.57 -15.42 10.50
N GLU A 113 17.79 -14.57 9.82
CA GLU A 113 17.79 -14.47 8.35
C GLU A 113 19.15 -14.03 7.80
N LYS A 114 19.83 -13.07 8.46
CA LYS A 114 21.21 -12.69 8.09
C LYS A 114 22.19 -13.83 8.23
N ASP A 115 22.08 -14.61 9.31
CA ASP A 115 22.94 -15.77 9.54
C ASP A 115 22.69 -16.87 8.49
N GLU A 116 21.43 -17.12 8.11
CA GLU A 116 21.07 -18.06 7.05
C GLU A 116 21.66 -17.63 5.69
N ILE A 117 21.48 -16.37 5.30
CA ILE A 117 22.09 -15.81 4.06
C ILE A 117 23.62 -15.94 4.10
N GLY A 118 24.24 -15.71 5.27
CA GLY A 118 25.67 -15.89 5.46
C GLY A 118 26.12 -17.34 5.28
N GLN A 119 25.36 -18.30 5.82
CA GLN A 119 25.63 -19.73 5.66
C GLN A 119 25.46 -20.18 4.21
N GLU A 120 24.41 -19.74 3.52
CA GLU A 120 24.18 -20.04 2.10
C GLU A 120 25.30 -19.51 1.22
N ARG A 121 25.76 -18.28 1.47
CA ARG A 121 26.94 -17.71 0.81
C ARG A 121 28.16 -18.60 1.00
N ASP A 122 28.45 -19.01 2.23
CA ASP A 122 29.65 -19.80 2.54
C ASP A 122 29.60 -21.20 1.91
N VAL A 123 28.42 -21.83 1.90
CA VAL A 123 28.18 -23.10 1.20
C VAL A 123 28.42 -22.95 -0.30
N GLU A 124 27.87 -21.90 -0.92
CA GLU A 124 28.01 -21.68 -2.36
C GLU A 124 29.45 -21.33 -2.76
N LEU A 125 30.16 -20.54 -1.95
CA LEU A 125 31.57 -20.25 -2.16
C LEU A 125 32.44 -21.50 -2.04
N ASN A 126 32.21 -22.33 -1.02
CA ASN A 126 32.93 -23.59 -0.86
C ASN A 126 32.68 -24.53 -2.03
N ARG A 127 31.42 -24.68 -2.47
CA ARG A 127 31.05 -25.46 -3.65
C ARG A 127 31.80 -24.98 -4.90
N ARG A 128 31.87 -23.67 -5.14
CA ARG A 128 32.59 -23.12 -6.29
C ARG A 128 34.10 -23.28 -6.18
N HIS A 129 34.65 -23.23 -4.97
CA HIS A 129 36.06 -23.51 -4.70
C HIS A 129 36.40 -24.97 -5.01
N GLU A 130 35.60 -25.93 -4.55
CA GLU A 130 35.78 -27.36 -4.85
C GLU A 130 35.71 -27.66 -6.35
N GLU A 131 34.76 -27.04 -7.07
CA GLU A 131 34.67 -27.14 -8.53
C GLU A 131 35.94 -26.63 -9.21
N LEU A 132 36.46 -25.48 -8.78
CA LEU A 132 37.69 -24.92 -9.32
C LEU A 132 38.88 -25.85 -9.08
N GLU A 133 39.02 -26.42 -7.89
CA GLU A 133 40.09 -27.37 -7.59
C GLU A 133 40.01 -28.61 -8.50
N ALA A 134 38.81 -29.16 -8.69
CA ALA A 134 38.57 -30.31 -9.58
C ALA A 134 38.91 -29.99 -11.05
N GLU A 135 38.51 -28.81 -11.53
CA GLU A 135 38.80 -28.34 -12.89
C GLU A 135 40.30 -28.11 -13.12
N LEU A 136 41.00 -27.54 -12.14
CA LEU A 136 42.45 -27.34 -12.20
C LEU A 136 43.20 -28.68 -12.20
N ALA A 137 42.80 -29.62 -11.34
CA ALA A 137 43.38 -30.96 -11.31
C ALA A 137 43.17 -31.72 -12.63
N GLN A 138 42.04 -31.48 -13.32
CA GLN A 138 41.78 -32.06 -14.64
C GLN A 138 42.66 -31.42 -15.73
N LEU A 139 42.77 -30.09 -15.74
CA LEU A 139 43.64 -29.36 -16.68
C LEU A 139 45.13 -29.75 -16.53
N GLU A 140 45.58 -30.00 -15.30
CA GLU A 140 46.93 -30.51 -15.03
C GLU A 140 47.15 -31.92 -15.58
N LYS A 141 46.16 -32.82 -15.46
CA LYS A 141 46.21 -34.17 -16.05
C LYS A 141 46.22 -34.16 -17.57
N ASP A 142 45.49 -33.22 -18.17
CA ASP A 142 45.37 -33.08 -19.62
C ASP A 142 46.59 -32.38 -20.25
N GLY A 143 47.58 -31.97 -19.44
CA GLY A 143 48.80 -31.30 -19.91
C GLY A 143 48.55 -29.92 -20.50
N ALA A 144 47.51 -29.22 -20.01
CA ALA A 144 47.12 -27.90 -20.48
C ALA A 144 48.25 -26.88 -20.29
N LYS A 145 48.27 -25.84 -21.13
CA LYS A 145 49.29 -24.78 -21.03
C LYS A 145 49.05 -23.91 -19.80
N ASP A 146 50.11 -23.38 -19.19
CA ASP A 146 50.02 -22.42 -18.07
C ASP A 146 49.08 -21.24 -18.35
N SER A 147 48.99 -20.81 -19.62
CA SER A 147 48.05 -19.75 -20.04
C SER A 147 46.57 -20.13 -19.88
N GLU A 148 46.23 -21.40 -20.10
CA GLU A 148 44.85 -21.91 -19.98
C GLU A 148 44.46 -22.08 -18.51
N VAL A 149 45.39 -22.59 -17.69
CA VAL A 149 45.24 -22.67 -16.23
C VAL A 149 45.04 -21.28 -15.62
N ALA A 150 45.85 -20.29 -16.02
CA ALA A 150 45.72 -18.92 -15.55
C ALA A 150 44.40 -18.26 -15.99
N ALA A 151 43.95 -18.51 -17.23
CA ALA A 151 42.67 -18.01 -17.71
C ALA A 151 41.50 -18.61 -16.89
N ARG A 152 41.56 -19.90 -16.55
CA ARG A 152 40.51 -20.57 -15.77
C ARG A 152 40.43 -20.06 -14.33
N ARG A 153 41.58 -19.86 -13.68
CA ARG A 153 41.65 -19.23 -12.34
C ARG A 153 41.02 -17.84 -12.35
N LYS A 154 41.33 -17.02 -13.36
CA LYS A 154 40.79 -15.66 -13.49
C LYS A 154 39.28 -15.64 -13.69
N ILE A 155 38.72 -16.61 -14.40
CA ILE A 155 37.26 -16.74 -14.56
C ILE A 155 36.62 -17.14 -13.23
N ALA A 156 37.16 -18.15 -12.55
CA ALA A 156 36.61 -18.59 -11.28
C ALA A 156 36.75 -17.54 -10.17
N GLU A 157 37.83 -16.76 -10.15
CA GLU A 157 37.98 -15.63 -9.22
C GLU A 157 36.90 -14.57 -9.45
N LYS A 158 36.53 -14.30 -10.71
CA LYS A 158 35.39 -13.43 -11.03
C LYS A 158 34.06 -14.03 -10.58
N ASP A 159 33.86 -15.33 -10.77
CA ASP A 159 32.63 -16.01 -10.33
C ASP A 159 32.50 -15.95 -8.80
N LEU A 160 33.58 -16.22 -8.05
CA LEU A 160 33.62 -16.11 -6.60
C LEU A 160 33.34 -14.67 -6.13
N THR A 161 33.89 -13.68 -6.84
CA THR A 161 33.62 -12.27 -6.56
C THR A 161 32.15 -11.94 -6.79
N TYR A 162 31.58 -12.39 -7.90
CA TYR A 162 30.17 -12.20 -8.21
C TYR A 162 29.23 -12.83 -7.17
N ILE A 163 29.55 -14.05 -6.71
CA ILE A 163 28.81 -14.72 -5.64
C ILE A 163 28.84 -13.87 -4.36
N ARG A 164 30.01 -13.36 -3.97
CA ARG A 164 30.14 -12.49 -2.79
C ARG A 164 29.32 -11.22 -2.92
N GLU A 165 29.47 -10.49 -4.03
CA GLU A 165 28.77 -9.22 -4.28
C GLU A 165 27.25 -9.40 -4.27
N ARG A 166 26.75 -10.53 -4.79
CA ARG A 166 25.33 -10.84 -4.74
C ARG A 166 24.81 -10.95 -3.30
N TYR A 167 25.44 -11.82 -2.49
CA TYR A 167 25.00 -12.04 -1.11
C TYR A 167 25.24 -10.82 -0.22
N GLU A 168 26.32 -10.07 -0.43
CA GLU A 168 26.51 -8.76 0.22
C GLU A 168 25.39 -7.78 -0.14
N GLY A 169 24.96 -7.74 -1.41
CA GLY A 169 23.81 -6.94 -1.84
C GLY A 169 22.50 -7.33 -1.16
N GLU A 170 22.27 -8.63 -0.95
CA GLU A 170 21.10 -9.14 -0.22
C GLU A 170 21.16 -8.77 1.27
N LEU A 171 22.31 -8.93 1.94
CA LEU A 171 22.53 -8.52 3.33
C LEU A 171 22.39 -7.00 3.53
N ASP A 172 22.91 -6.20 2.60
CA ASP A 172 22.80 -4.75 2.61
C ASP A 172 21.36 -4.28 2.39
N LEU A 173 20.59 -4.99 1.57
CA LEU A 173 19.15 -4.72 1.41
C LEU A 173 18.43 -4.99 2.73
N LEU A 174 18.65 -6.16 3.34
CA LEU A 174 18.02 -6.53 4.61
C LEU A 174 18.39 -5.56 5.74
N GLY A 175 19.66 -5.12 5.80
CA GLY A 175 20.12 -4.10 6.73
C GLY A 175 19.41 -2.76 6.54
N ARG A 176 19.31 -2.27 5.29
CA ARG A 176 18.59 -1.03 4.98
C ARG A 176 17.11 -1.08 5.34
N VAL A 177 16.44 -2.21 5.04
CA VAL A 177 15.04 -2.42 5.39
C VAL A 177 14.85 -2.37 6.90
N TRP A 178 15.75 -2.99 7.67
CA TRP A 178 15.69 -2.97 9.13
C TRP A 178 15.93 -1.57 9.71
N ASP A 179 16.89 -0.83 9.17
CA ASP A 179 17.17 0.54 9.60
C ASP A 179 16.01 1.50 9.29
N GLU A 180 15.38 1.35 8.13
CA GLU A 180 14.18 2.09 7.76
C GLU A 180 13.01 1.71 8.69
N PHE A 181 12.81 0.42 8.95
CA PHE A 181 11.79 -0.06 9.89
C PHE A 181 11.98 0.52 11.30
N ARG A 182 13.22 0.65 11.80
CA ARG A 182 13.49 1.28 13.11
C ARG A 182 13.35 2.81 13.07
N GLY A 183 13.56 3.44 11.92
CA GLY A 183 13.51 4.91 11.75
C GLY A 183 12.11 5.51 11.57
N LEU A 184 11.14 4.68 11.17
CA LEU A 184 9.71 5.03 11.07
C LEU A 184 9.12 5.34 12.46
#